data_AF-A0A8I0GWW7-F1
#
_entry.id   AF-A0A8I0GWW7-F1
#
_cell.length_a   1.000
_cell.length_b   1.000
_cell.length_c   1.000
_cell.angle_alpha   90.00
_cell.angle_beta   90.00
_cell.angle_gamma   90.00
#
_symmetry.space_group_name_H-M   'P 1'
#
loop_
_entity.id
_entity.type
_entity.pdbx_description
1 polymer ?
#
loop_
_entity_poly.entity_id
_entity_poly.type
_entity_poly.pdbx_seq_one_letter_code
_entity_poly.pdbx_strand_id
1 'polypeptide(L)'
;MAVISESEQFGTKVEAIAPRIGIDWSPYTNDGPVTFHFEKVTTQADGTVLERTFLGVLPARISELLARDYTVQHPVTGEETVEPGWKLMAMIKAATDAVYANNTAGE
;
A
#
# COMPACT_ATOMS: atom_id res chain seq x y z
N MET A 1 -5.42 -0.20 5.65
CA MET A 1 -6.41 -1.25 5.30
C MET A 1 -7.75 -0.78 5.80
N ALA A 2 -8.84 -1.11 5.12
CA ALA A 2 -10.17 -0.67 5.55
C ALA A 2 -10.87 -1.84 6.23
N VAL A 3 -11.21 -1.68 7.52
CA VAL A 3 -12.03 -2.66 8.24
C VAL A 3 -13.45 -2.59 7.70
N ILE A 4 -13.95 -3.72 7.22
CA ILE A 4 -15.33 -3.85 6.70
C ILE A 4 -16.26 -4.24 7.85
N SER A 5 -15.86 -5.21 8.67
CA SER A 5 -16.61 -5.65 9.85
C SER A 5 -15.75 -6.44 10.83
N GLU A 6 -16.15 -6.45 12.10
CA GLU A 6 -15.55 -7.25 13.18
C GLU A 6 -16.66 -7.96 13.97
N SER A 7 -16.43 -9.22 14.36
CA SER A 7 -17.31 -9.98 15.23
C SER A 7 -16.56 -10.51 16.45
N GLU A 8 -16.81 -9.90 17.61
CA GLU A 8 -16.24 -10.35 18.89
C GLU A 8 -16.74 -11.74 19.30
N GLN A 9 -17.99 -12.07 18.96
CA GLN A 9 -18.61 -13.36 19.31
C GLN A 9 -17.95 -14.55 18.59
N PHE A 10 -17.49 -14.36 17.35
CA PHE A 10 -16.84 -15.40 16.55
C PHE A 10 -15.32 -15.20 16.45
N GLY A 11 -14.78 -14.12 17.02
CA GLY A 11 -13.36 -13.78 16.94
C GLY A 11 -12.89 -13.58 15.50
N THR A 12 -13.72 -13.00 14.63
CA THR A 12 -13.38 -12.80 13.21
C THR A 12 -13.32 -11.33 12.82
N LYS A 13 -12.38 -11.00 11.92
CA LYS A 13 -12.17 -9.68 11.37
C LYS A 13 -12.17 -9.74 9.85
N VAL A 14 -12.93 -8.85 9.21
CA VAL A 14 -13.05 -8.74 7.75
C VAL A 14 -12.50 -7.40 7.29
N GLU A 15 -11.53 -7.42 6.39
CA GLU A 15 -10.86 -6.21 5.89
C GLU A 15 -10.74 -6.21 4.36
N ALA A 16 -10.72 -5.02 3.77
CA ALA A 16 -10.21 -4.79 2.43
C ALA A 16 -8.72 -4.44 2.47
N ILE A 17 -7.92 -5.24 1.78
CA ILE A 17 -6.47 -5.10 1.68
C ILE A 17 -6.04 -5.04 0.22
N ALA A 18 -4.93 -4.39 -0.09
CA ALA A 18 -4.34 -4.36 -1.43
C ALA A 18 -2.97 -5.06 -1.42
N PRO A 19 -2.90 -6.40 -1.49
CA PRO A 19 -1.64 -7.13 -1.37
C PRO A 19 -0.70 -6.92 -2.56
N ARG A 20 -1.22 -6.48 -3.71
CA ARG A 20 -0.43 -6.16 -4.89
C ARG A 20 -0.71 -4.74 -5.36
N ILE A 21 0.36 -3.98 -5.47
CA ILE A 21 0.37 -2.65 -6.07
C ILE A 21 1.28 -2.71 -7.31
N GLY A 22 0.76 -2.31 -8.47
CA GLY A 22 1.54 -2.13 -9.68
C GLY A 22 1.80 -0.65 -9.93
N ILE A 23 3.04 -0.27 -10.26
CA ILE A 23 3.42 1.10 -10.56
C ILE A 23 4.14 1.09 -11.92
N ASP A 24 3.49 1.61 -12.94
CA ASP A 24 4.12 1.78 -14.26
C ASP A 24 4.59 3.22 -14.39
N TRP A 25 5.85 3.46 -14.01
CA TRP A 25 6.40 4.81 -13.93
C TRP A 25 7.13 5.23 -15.21
N SER A 26 6.80 6.42 -15.73
CA SER A 26 7.58 7.11 -16.76
C SER A 26 8.62 8.04 -16.13
N PRO A 27 9.93 7.77 -16.27
CA PRO A 27 10.97 8.62 -15.69
C PRO A 27 11.04 10.00 -16.35
N TYR A 28 10.55 10.15 -17.58
CA TYR A 28 10.59 11.40 -18.33
C TYR A 28 9.54 12.41 -17.86
N THR A 29 8.35 11.93 -17.51
CA THR A 29 7.21 12.77 -17.11
C THR A 29 6.94 12.73 -15.61
N ASN A 30 7.63 11.85 -14.89
CA ASN A 30 7.41 11.57 -13.49
C ASN A 30 5.95 11.19 -13.15
N ASP A 31 5.28 10.50 -14.06
CA ASP A 31 3.86 10.12 -13.94
C ASP A 31 3.62 8.74 -14.56
N GLY A 32 2.41 8.20 -14.40
CA GLY A 32 2.04 6.87 -14.87
C GLY A 32 0.86 6.28 -14.10
N PRO A 33 0.29 5.14 -14.55
CA PRO A 33 -0.76 4.47 -13.82
C PRO A 33 -0.21 3.72 -12.59
N VAL A 34 -1.01 3.71 -11.52
CA VAL A 34 -0.85 2.88 -10.33
C VAL A 34 -2.08 2.00 -10.20
N THR A 35 -1.90 0.71 -9.97
CA THR A 35 -3.00 -0.27 -9.84
C THR A 35 -2.98 -0.92 -8.47
N PHE A 36 -4.11 -0.88 -7.77
CA PHE A 36 -4.30 -1.52 -6.47
C PHE A 36 -5.22 -2.74 -6.63
N HIS A 37 -4.68 -3.94 -6.40
CA HIS A 37 -5.45 -5.18 -6.46
C HIS A 37 -6.07 -5.43 -5.09
N PHE A 38 -7.34 -5.10 -4.91
CA PHE A 38 -8.02 -5.26 -3.64
C PHE A 38 -8.57 -6.66 -3.45
N GLU A 39 -8.43 -7.15 -2.23
CA GLU A 39 -8.97 -8.41 -1.74
C GLU A 39 -9.72 -8.14 -0.44
N LYS A 40 -10.86 -8.82 -0.26
CA LYS A 40 -11.53 -8.97 1.02
C LYS A 40 -10.91 -10.17 1.72
N VAL A 41 -10.43 -9.99 2.94
CA VAL A 41 -9.84 -11.06 3.75
C VAL A 41 -10.59 -11.17 5.06
N THR A 42 -11.01 -12.39 5.38
CA THR A 42 -11.57 -12.75 6.68
C THR A 42 -10.50 -13.49 7.48
N THR A 43 -10.18 -13.00 8.66
CA THR A 43 -9.20 -13.57 9.58
C THR A 43 -9.82 -13.94 10.92
N GLN A 44 -9.29 -14.97 11.58
CA GLN A 44 -9.52 -15.20 13.01
C GLN A 44 -8.62 -14.31 13.86
N ALA A 45 -8.94 -14.20 15.15
CA ALA A 45 -8.19 -13.42 16.13
C ALA A 45 -6.71 -13.85 16.26
N ASP A 46 -6.38 -15.10 15.95
CA ASP A 46 -5.00 -15.61 15.95
C ASP A 46 -4.22 -15.28 14.66
N GLY A 47 -4.85 -14.57 13.71
CA GLY A 47 -4.29 -14.21 12.41
C GLY A 47 -4.52 -15.24 11.31
N THR A 48 -5.18 -16.37 11.60
CA THR A 48 -5.51 -17.40 10.58
C THR A 48 -6.45 -16.82 9.53
N VAL A 49 -6.06 -16.88 8.26
CA VAL A 49 -6.91 -16.48 7.13
C VAL A 49 -7.96 -17.56 6.88
N LEU A 50 -9.24 -17.22 7.05
CA LEU A 50 -10.37 -18.11 6.79
C LEU A 50 -10.85 -18.05 5.34
N GLU A 51 -10.94 -16.84 4.80
CA GLU A 51 -11.45 -16.59 3.46
C GLU A 51 -10.68 -15.43 2.82
N ARG A 52 -10.52 -15.51 1.50
CA ARG A 52 -9.96 -14.44 0.68
C ARG A 52 -10.74 -14.36 -0.62
N THR A 53 -11.27 -13.17 -0.93
CA THR A 53 -12.04 -12.91 -2.15
C THR A 53 -11.45 -11.73 -2.88
N PHE A 54 -11.17 -11.87 -4.18
CA PHE A 54 -10.77 -10.73 -5.00
C PHE A 54 -11.93 -9.74 -5.17
N LEU A 55 -11.67 -8.45 -4.92
CA LEU A 55 -12.67 -7.38 -5.03
C LEU A 55 -12.56 -6.61 -6.35
N GLY A 56 -11.35 -6.48 -6.89
CA GLY A 56 -11.14 -5.73 -8.14
C GLY A 56 -9.78 -5.05 -8.20
N VAL A 57 -9.49 -4.44 -9.35
CA VAL A 57 -8.32 -3.57 -9.54
C VAL A 57 -8.79 -2.13 -9.60
N LEU A 58 -8.29 -1.29 -8.70
CA LEU A 58 -8.56 0.14 -8.70
C LEU A 58 -7.36 0.90 -9.29
N PRO A 59 -7.52 1.61 -10.43
CA PRO A 59 -6.47 2.43 -11.00
C PRO A 59 -6.45 3.84 -10.38
N ALA A 60 -5.26 4.43 -10.32
CA ALA A 60 -5.02 5.84 -10.01
C ALA A 60 -3.85 6.36 -10.87
N ARG A 61 -3.67 7.68 -10.93
CA ARG A 61 -2.46 8.30 -11.54
C ARG A 61 -1.46 8.69 -10.47
N ILE A 62 -0.17 8.57 -10.75
CA ILE A 62 0.89 9.05 -9.83
C ILE A 62 0.63 10.52 -9.50
N SER A 63 0.42 11.38 -10.50
CA SER A 63 0.14 12.81 -10.30
C SER A 63 -1.01 13.11 -9.33
N GLU A 64 -2.10 12.33 -9.38
CA GLU A 64 -3.23 12.47 -8.46
C GLU A 64 -2.90 12.03 -7.03
N LEU A 65 -2.06 11.00 -6.88
CA LEU A 65 -1.59 10.56 -5.58
C LEU A 65 -0.62 11.57 -4.96
N LEU A 66 0.23 12.21 -5.77
CA LEU A 66 1.20 13.20 -5.26
C LEU A 66 0.56 14.52 -4.83
N ALA A 67 -0.63 14.83 -5.35
CA ALA A 67 -1.34 16.07 -5.07
C ALA A 67 -2.13 16.06 -3.74
N ARG A 68 -2.15 14.93 -3.02
CA ARG A 68 -2.92 14.75 -1.78
C ARG A 68 -2.02 14.80 -0.56
N ASP A 69 -2.59 15.09 0.60
CA ASP A 69 -1.96 14.84 1.90
C ASP A 69 -2.51 13.54 2.49
N TYR A 70 -1.67 12.80 3.21
CA TYR A 70 -2.01 11.51 3.81
C TYR A 70 -1.71 11.53 5.31
N THR A 71 -2.68 11.12 6.12
CA THR A 71 -2.43 10.78 7.52
C THR A 71 -1.74 9.41 7.57
N VAL A 72 -0.55 9.38 8.14
CA VAL A 72 0.26 8.18 8.30
C VAL A 72 0.50 7.94 9.78
N GLN A 73 0.28 6.71 10.22
CA GLN A 73 0.62 6.29 11.56
C GLN A 73 1.99 5.61 11.56
N HIS A 74 2.89 6.07 12.42
CA HIS A 74 4.19 5.44 12.58
C HIS A 74 4.02 4.02 13.15
N PRO A 75 4.56 2.97 12.51
CA PRO A 75 4.25 1.59 12.86
C PRO A 75 4.76 1.14 14.24
N VAL A 76 5.79 1.79 14.77
CA VAL A 76 6.38 1.47 16.09
C VAL A 76 5.83 2.36 17.22
N THR A 77 5.83 3.68 17.05
CA THR A 77 5.43 4.63 18.09
C THR A 77 3.92 4.92 18.12
N GLY A 78 3.19 4.62 17.04
CA GLY A 78 1.78 4.95 16.90
C GLY A 78 1.48 6.43 16.67
N GLU A 79 2.51 7.28 16.56
CA GLU A 79 2.38 8.70 16.29
C GLU A 79 1.76 8.94 14.91
N GLU A 80 0.77 9.82 14.84
CA GLU A 80 0.17 10.23 13.57
C GLU A 80 0.87 11.47 13.01
N THR A 81 1.25 11.40 11.74
CA THR A 81 1.76 12.53 10.98
C THR A 81 0.90 12.75 9.73
N VAL A 82 0.87 13.99 9.25
CA VAL A 82 0.29 14.31 7.94
C VAL A 82 1.44 14.55 6.98
N GLU A 83 1.52 13.73 5.95
CA GLU A 83 2.61 13.72 4.98
C GLU A 83 2.08 14.07 3.59
N PRO A 84 2.73 14.99 2.88
CA PRO A 84 2.33 15.34 1.53
C PRO A 84 2.66 14.19 0.56
N GLY A 85 1.78 13.97 -0.40
CA GLY A 85 1.82 12.84 -1.33
C GLY A 85 3.09 12.80 -2.17
N TRP A 86 3.71 13.94 -2.49
CA TRP A 86 4.99 13.96 -3.20
C TRP A 86 6.08 13.16 -2.48
N LYS A 87 6.02 13.06 -1.15
CA LYS A 87 6.98 12.30 -0.34
C LYS A 87 6.91 10.80 -0.65
N LEU A 88 5.74 10.27 -0.99
CA LEU A 88 5.58 8.88 -1.45
C LEU A 88 6.49 8.59 -2.66
N MET A 89 6.47 9.49 -3.66
CA MET A 89 7.28 9.31 -4.86
C MET A 89 8.78 9.41 -4.57
N ALA A 90 9.17 10.37 -3.72
CA ALA A 90 10.57 10.52 -3.34
C ALA A 90 11.10 9.25 -2.64
N MET A 91 10.30 8.66 -1.74
CA MET A 91 10.69 7.41 -1.05
C MET A 91 10.78 6.21 -1.99
N ILE A 92 9.84 6.04 -2.93
CA ILE A 92 9.88 4.93 -3.91
C ILE A 92 11.12 5.05 -4.80
N LYS A 93 11.47 6.25 -5.26
CA LYS A 93 12.69 6.49 -6.02
C LYS A 93 13.94 6.14 -5.23
N ALA A 94 14.06 6.66 -4.01
CA ALA A 94 15.19 6.36 -3.14
C ALA A 94 15.34 4.85 -2.87
N ALA A 95 14.22 4.14 -2.68
CA ALA A 95 14.23 2.68 -2.54
C ALA A 95 14.67 1.97 -3.83
N THR A 96 14.23 2.46 -5.00
CA THR A 96 14.64 1.93 -6.31
C THR A 96 16.14 2.08 -6.52
N ASP A 97 16.69 3.26 -6.21
CA ASP A 97 18.13 3.55 -6.32
C ASP A 97 18.94 2.64 -5.37
N ALA A 98 18.47 2.44 -4.13
CA ALA A 98 19.11 1.55 -3.17
C ALA A 98 19.10 0.08 -3.64
N VAL A 99 17.99 -0.40 -4.20
CA VAL A 99 17.90 -1.75 -4.78
C VAL A 99 18.86 -1.90 -5.96
N TYR A 100 18.91 -0.91 -6.86
CA TYR A 100 19.83 -0.93 -8.00
C TYR A 100 21.29 -0.95 -7.55
N ALA A 101 21.68 -0.05 -6.64
CA ALA A 101 23.04 0.02 -6.09
C ALA A 101 23.47 -1.30 -5.43
N ASN A 102 22.57 -1.97 -4.70
CA ASN A 102 22.87 -3.27 -4.08
C ASN A 102 23.07 -4.40 -5.11
N ASN A 103 22.35 -4.36 -6.24
CA ASN A 103 22.52 -5.35 -7.30
C ASN A 103 23.83 -5.14 -8.07
N THR A 104 24.26 -3.89 -8.28
CA THR A 104 25.48 -3.59 -9.04
C THR A 104 26.75 -3.64 -8.20
N ALA A 105 26.65 -3.51 -6.87
CA ALA A 105 27.79 -3.66 -5.96
C ALA A 105 28.24 -5.12 -5.76
N GLY A 106 27.44 -6.09 -6.23
CA GLY A 106 27.74 -7.52 -6.18
C GLY A 106 28.42 -8.10 -7.42
N GLU A 107 28.69 -7.26 -8.44
CA GLU A 107 29.48 -7.57 -9.65
C GLU A 107 30.91 -7.01 -9.52
#